data_AF-A0A444XJQ9-F1
#
_entry.id   AF-A0A444XJQ9-F1
#
_cell.length_a   1.000
_cell.length_b   1.000
_cell.length_c   1.000
_cell.angle_alpha   90.00
_cell.angle_beta   90.00
_cell.angle_gamma   90.00
#
_symmetry.space_group_name_H-M   'P 1'
#
loop_
_entity.id
_entity.type
_entity.pdbx_description
1 polymer ?
#
loop_
_entity_poly.entity_id
_entity_poly.type
_entity_poly.pdbx_seq_one_letter_code
_entity_poly.pdbx_strand_id
1 'polypeptide(L)'
;MLDSASQNTGLGASRRDTLSFDNARSNSRQYNDPFSRVTSSFVSEDIPDAVSEKDLGNEYFKQKKYKEAIDCYSRSIAFSPTAVAYANRAMAYIKLRRFQEAEDDCTEALNLDDRYIKAYSRRATSRKELAKFKESMEDAEFALRLEPNNQEIKKQHADAKSLYDKAMLDKVSGALKSTVKGTQKEVKLDTKKNGGSIHPISHITQKSGPAKGNEQQIPAKDSYLMEEVDSNKIRSRAQRQEADGSSSSNNVQHVKRNQKGSKQHVQTSIQQLASRAASLATAEAAKNITPPTTAYQFEVSWRGFSGDRSLQTCLLKAISPHELPKIFKNALSTALLIDIIKCVASFFNEQMDLAVSYMEHLTKVPRFDMIVMCLPSTDKDDLRKIWDEVFCGEATPMEFAEILDNLRSKYCLGQ
;
A
#
# COMPACT_ATOMS: atom_id res chain seq x y z
N MET A 1 1.87 29.74 53.62
CA MET A 1 2.38 30.81 54.51
C MET A 1 3.48 31.50 53.73
N LEU A 2 3.11 32.55 52.99
CA LEU A 2 3.33 33.98 53.34
C LEU A 2 4.80 34.36 53.12
N ASP A 3 5.20 35.41 52.40
CA ASP A 3 4.47 36.42 51.63
C ASP A 3 5.50 37.16 50.74
N SER A 4 4.97 38.04 49.91
CA SER A 4 5.47 38.74 48.74
C SER A 4 6.45 39.91 49.00
N ALA A 5 7.05 40.42 47.91
CA ALA A 5 7.52 41.80 47.61
C ALA A 5 9.04 41.93 47.34
N SER A 6 9.58 42.79 46.47
CA SER A 6 9.16 43.55 45.29
C SER A 6 10.41 44.30 44.77
N GLN A 7 10.49 44.53 43.45
CA GLN A 7 11.21 45.61 42.73
C GLN A 7 12.75 45.72 42.65
N ASN A 8 13.24 45.40 41.43
CA ASN A 8 13.83 46.28 40.39
C ASN A 8 15.19 47.02 40.55
N THR A 9 15.91 46.99 39.42
CA THR A 9 17.07 47.80 38.93
C THR A 9 18.50 47.34 39.31
N GLY A 10 19.23 46.84 38.31
CA GLY A 10 20.64 46.48 38.38
C GLY A 10 21.35 46.72 37.04
N LEU A 11 22.36 47.61 37.10
CA LEU A 11 23.28 48.04 36.05
C LEU A 11 24.20 46.91 35.53
N GLY A 12 24.70 47.05 34.28
CA GLY A 12 25.90 46.32 33.85
C GLY A 12 26.16 46.32 32.34
N ALA A 13 26.60 47.44 31.75
CA ALA A 13 27.21 47.47 30.42
C ALA A 13 28.72 47.72 30.59
N SER A 14 29.54 46.72 30.23
CA SER A 14 31.01 46.81 30.27
C SER A 14 31.61 47.08 28.88
N ARG A 15 32.75 47.75 28.91
CA ARG A 15 33.38 48.58 27.89
C ARG A 15 34.06 47.80 26.76
N ARG A 16 34.12 48.49 25.61
CA ARG A 16 35.01 48.24 24.46
C ARG A 16 36.45 48.56 24.86
N ASP A 17 37.39 47.78 24.33
CA ASP A 17 38.76 48.26 24.07
C ASP A 17 39.22 47.78 22.69
N THR A 18 39.72 48.76 21.94
CA THR A 18 40.27 48.75 20.59
C THR A 18 41.78 48.61 20.64
N LEU A 19 42.40 47.80 19.77
CA LEU A 19 43.77 48.03 19.32
C LEU A 19 43.96 47.66 17.84
N SER A 20 44.59 48.61 17.13
CA SER A 20 44.98 48.66 15.72
C SER A 20 46.49 48.39 15.59
N PHE A 21 46.94 48.04 14.38
CA PHE A 21 48.29 48.10 13.75
C PHE A 21 48.48 46.83 12.88
N ASP A 22 48.97 46.79 11.65
CA ASP A 22 49.62 47.78 10.78
C ASP A 22 49.65 47.29 9.32
N ASN A 23 49.91 48.20 8.40
CA ASN A 23 49.94 48.04 6.94
C ASN A 23 51.38 47.99 6.40
N ALA A 24 51.75 47.01 5.55
CA ALA A 24 52.84 47.14 4.57
C ALA A 24 52.85 46.04 3.47
N ARG A 25 52.30 46.37 2.30
CA ARG A 25 52.88 46.27 0.94
C ARG A 25 53.85 45.11 0.59
N SER A 26 53.50 44.27 -0.40
CA SER A 26 54.26 44.11 -1.68
C SER A 26 53.75 43.00 -2.62
N ASN A 27 53.70 43.37 -3.91
CA ASN A 27 53.90 42.56 -5.13
C ASN A 27 52.85 41.57 -5.64
N SER A 28 52.06 42.12 -6.58
CA SER A 28 51.68 41.54 -7.87
C SER A 28 52.53 40.36 -8.37
N ARG A 29 51.90 39.20 -8.53
CA ARG A 29 52.11 38.31 -9.69
C ARG A 29 50.75 37.81 -10.18
N GLN A 30 50.32 38.38 -11.30
CA GLN A 30 49.30 37.82 -12.19
C GLN A 30 49.72 36.40 -12.57
N TYR A 31 49.01 35.41 -12.03
CA TYR A 31 48.88 34.12 -12.70
C TYR A 31 47.57 34.19 -13.50
N ASN A 32 47.71 34.48 -14.80
CA ASN A 32 46.65 34.25 -15.76
C ASN A 32 46.47 32.73 -15.88
N ASP A 33 45.49 32.18 -15.18
CA ASP A 33 45.02 30.82 -15.42
C ASP A 33 44.23 30.80 -16.74
N PRO A 34 44.68 30.09 -17.79
CA PRO A 34 43.95 29.99 -19.06
C PRO A 34 42.64 29.20 -18.93
N PHE A 35 42.39 28.49 -17.82
CA PHE A 35 41.18 27.69 -17.63
C PHE A 35 39.95 28.48 -17.15
N SER A 36 40.12 29.69 -16.58
CA SER A 36 38.97 30.46 -16.08
C SER A 36 38.20 31.21 -17.18
N ARG A 37 38.74 31.29 -18.40
CA ARG A 37 38.11 31.98 -19.54
C ARG A 37 37.27 31.09 -20.44
N VAL A 38 37.39 29.76 -20.32
CA VAL A 38 36.57 28.81 -21.09
C VAL A 38 35.22 28.56 -20.41
N THR A 39 35.11 28.83 -19.10
CA THR A 39 33.87 28.65 -18.32
C THR A 39 32.92 29.85 -18.35
N SER A 40 33.27 30.95 -19.03
CA SER A 40 32.40 32.14 -19.12
C SER A 40 31.65 32.25 -20.46
N SER A 41 31.79 31.27 -21.37
CA SER A 41 31.00 31.21 -22.62
C SER A 41 30.15 29.95 -22.75
N PHE A 42 30.08 29.10 -21.72
CA PHE A 42 29.02 28.11 -21.63
C PHE A 42 27.78 28.80 -21.12
N VAL A 43 26.86 29.01 -22.04
CA VAL A 43 25.45 29.33 -21.83
C VAL A 43 25.01 28.74 -20.48
N SER A 44 24.45 29.57 -19.60
CA SER A 44 23.55 29.08 -18.55
C SER A 44 22.34 28.49 -19.25
N GLU A 45 22.49 27.32 -19.85
CA GLU A 45 21.35 26.46 -20.17
C GLU A 45 20.71 26.16 -18.81
N ASP A 46 19.48 26.62 -18.63
CA ASP A 46 18.65 26.29 -17.49
C ASP A 46 18.65 24.76 -17.35
N ILE A 47 19.42 24.24 -16.39
CA ILE A 47 19.50 22.81 -16.14
C ILE A 47 18.07 22.37 -15.80
N PRO A 48 17.45 21.45 -16.58
CA PRO A 48 16.07 21.07 -16.35
C PRO A 48 15.90 20.56 -14.92
N ASP A 49 14.94 21.13 -14.19
CA ASP A 49 14.54 20.66 -12.88
C ASP A 49 13.29 19.76 -12.97
N ALA A 50 12.92 19.12 -11.86
CA ALA A 50 11.78 18.21 -11.85
C ALA A 50 10.46 18.88 -12.24
N VAL A 51 10.29 20.18 -11.93
CA VAL A 51 9.05 20.93 -12.16
C VAL A 51 8.93 21.30 -13.64
N SER A 52 9.99 21.84 -14.23
CA SER A 52 10.07 22.20 -15.65
C SER A 52 9.85 20.99 -16.56
N GLU A 53 10.42 19.82 -16.25
CA GLU A 53 10.17 18.58 -17.01
C GLU A 53 8.74 18.07 -16.88
N LYS A 54 8.13 18.20 -15.68
CA LYS A 54 6.70 17.91 -15.50
C LYS A 54 5.84 18.83 -16.35
N ASP A 55 6.15 20.13 -16.37
CA ASP A 55 5.38 21.13 -17.12
C ASP A 55 5.53 20.95 -18.63
N LEU A 56 6.73 20.60 -19.10
CA LEU A 56 6.96 20.19 -20.47
C LEU A 56 6.14 18.93 -20.82
N GLY A 57 6.08 17.96 -19.91
CA GLY A 57 5.21 16.78 -20.04
C GLY A 57 3.73 17.15 -20.14
N ASN A 58 3.26 18.12 -19.35
CA ASN A 58 1.89 18.63 -19.41
C ASN A 58 1.60 19.28 -20.77
N GLU A 59 2.56 20.00 -21.34
CA GLU A 59 2.43 20.64 -22.65
C GLU A 59 2.33 19.61 -23.79
N TYR A 60 3.22 18.61 -23.79
CA TYR A 60 3.11 17.48 -24.74
C TYR A 60 1.80 16.72 -24.56
N PHE A 61 1.32 16.55 -23.33
CA PHE A 61 0.05 15.91 -23.05
C PHE A 61 -1.13 16.69 -23.65
N LYS A 62 -1.15 18.03 -23.52
CA LYS A 62 -2.16 18.90 -24.16
C LYS A 62 -2.14 18.78 -25.68
N GLN A 63 -0.94 18.61 -26.26
CA GLN A 63 -0.75 18.36 -27.70
C GLN A 63 -1.10 16.92 -28.13
N LYS A 64 -1.60 16.07 -27.22
CA LYS A 64 -1.89 14.63 -27.45
C LYS A 64 -0.66 13.80 -27.85
N LYS A 65 0.55 14.32 -27.60
CA LYS A 65 1.84 13.65 -27.79
C LYS A 65 2.21 12.87 -26.53
N TYR A 66 1.49 11.77 -26.31
CA TYR A 66 1.53 11.06 -25.03
C TYR A 66 2.86 10.35 -24.76
N LYS A 67 3.59 9.91 -25.79
CA LYS A 67 4.88 9.23 -25.62
C LYS A 67 5.94 10.23 -25.14
N GLU A 68 6.00 11.39 -25.79
CA GLU A 68 6.87 12.49 -25.42
C GLU A 68 6.53 13.02 -24.02
N ALA A 69 5.23 13.10 -23.68
CA ALA A 69 4.81 13.42 -22.32
C ALA A 69 5.33 12.41 -21.29
N ILE A 70 5.28 11.10 -21.59
CA ILE A 70 5.82 10.04 -20.72
C ILE A 70 7.32 10.22 -20.51
N ASP A 71 8.08 10.53 -21.55
CA ASP A 71 9.52 10.74 -21.45
C ASP A 71 9.84 11.92 -20.53
N CYS A 72 9.12 13.04 -20.68
CA CYS A 72 9.27 14.21 -19.82
C CYS A 72 8.90 13.93 -18.36
N TYR A 73 7.76 13.26 -18.11
CA TYR A 73 7.40 12.87 -16.75
C TYR A 73 8.40 11.88 -16.14
N SER A 74 9.01 11.01 -16.95
CA SER A 74 10.03 10.07 -16.48
C SER A 74 11.31 10.79 -16.08
N ARG A 75 11.73 11.83 -16.83
CA ARG A 75 12.82 12.71 -16.43
C ARG A 75 12.47 13.47 -15.15
N SER A 76 11.26 14.03 -15.05
CA SER A 76 10.77 14.70 -13.83
C SER A 76 10.87 13.78 -12.60
N ILE A 77 10.40 12.53 -12.71
CA ILE A 77 10.47 11.54 -11.63
C ILE A 77 11.92 11.18 -11.29
N ALA A 78 12.81 11.08 -12.29
CA ALA A 78 14.23 10.81 -12.07
C ALA A 78 14.94 11.94 -11.31
N PHE A 79 14.54 13.20 -11.54
CA PHE A 79 15.03 14.35 -10.78
C PHE A 79 14.44 14.40 -9.36
N SER A 80 13.12 14.28 -9.24
CA SER A 80 12.42 14.23 -7.96
C SER A 80 11.10 13.47 -8.09
N PRO A 81 10.97 12.28 -7.48
CA PRO A 81 9.71 11.54 -7.47
C PRO A 81 8.61 12.34 -6.75
N THR A 82 7.47 12.54 -7.41
CA THR A 82 6.29 13.19 -6.81
C THR A 82 5.01 12.45 -7.18
N ALA A 83 4.02 12.45 -6.29
CA ALA A 83 2.73 11.82 -6.54
C ALA A 83 2.06 12.38 -7.82
N VAL A 84 2.20 13.68 -8.06
CA VAL A 84 1.67 14.38 -9.23
C VAL A 84 2.35 13.90 -10.53
N ALA A 85 3.68 13.78 -10.55
CA ALA A 85 4.39 13.34 -11.74
C ALA A 85 4.04 11.89 -12.11
N TYR A 86 3.99 10.98 -11.12
CA TYR A 86 3.54 9.60 -11.33
C TYR A 86 2.09 9.55 -11.84
N ALA A 87 1.16 10.25 -11.20
CA ALA A 87 -0.22 10.25 -11.66
C ALA A 87 -0.36 10.81 -13.08
N ASN A 88 0.39 11.87 -13.43
CA ASN A 88 0.34 12.46 -14.76
C ASN A 88 0.90 11.52 -15.83
N ARG A 89 1.97 10.79 -15.53
CA ARG A 89 2.48 9.73 -16.40
C ARG A 89 1.49 8.58 -16.54
N ALA A 90 0.82 8.17 -15.46
CA ALA A 90 -0.26 7.19 -15.52
C ALA A 90 -1.39 7.61 -16.46
N MET A 91 -1.79 8.88 -16.44
CA MET A 91 -2.81 9.38 -17.37
C MET A 91 -2.35 9.30 -18.84
N ALA A 92 -1.07 9.59 -19.11
CA ALA A 92 -0.51 9.40 -20.45
C ALA A 92 -0.50 7.93 -20.88
N TYR A 93 -0.19 7.00 -19.96
CA TYR A 93 -0.31 5.56 -20.21
C TYR A 93 -1.76 5.12 -20.50
N ILE A 94 -2.75 5.63 -19.75
CA ILE A 94 -4.18 5.36 -20.02
C ILE A 94 -4.56 5.80 -21.44
N LYS A 95 -4.11 6.98 -21.88
CA LYS A 95 -4.36 7.48 -23.24
C LYS A 95 -3.73 6.59 -24.32
N LEU A 96 -2.65 5.88 -24.00
CA LEU A 96 -2.01 4.88 -24.86
C LEU A 96 -2.53 3.44 -24.66
N ARG A 97 -3.55 3.23 -23.83
CA ARG A 97 -4.07 1.90 -23.44
C ARG A 97 -3.03 0.99 -22.78
N ARG A 98 -2.01 1.57 -22.15
CA ARG A 98 -0.98 0.88 -21.36
C ARG A 98 -1.43 0.79 -19.91
N PHE A 99 -2.48 0.00 -19.68
CA PHE A 99 -3.22 0.04 -18.40
C PHE A 99 -2.45 -0.55 -17.22
N GLN A 100 -1.55 -1.52 -17.46
CA GLN A 100 -0.75 -2.09 -16.37
C GLN A 100 0.26 -1.06 -15.86
N GLU A 101 0.99 -0.39 -16.76
CA GLU A 101 1.93 0.67 -16.37
C GLU A 101 1.22 1.86 -15.71
N ALA A 102 -0.02 2.16 -16.13
CA ALA A 102 -0.84 3.17 -15.48
C ALA A 102 -1.25 2.78 -14.05
N GLU A 103 -1.59 1.50 -13.81
CA GLU A 103 -1.91 0.99 -12.47
C GLU A 103 -0.69 1.07 -11.54
N ASP A 104 0.48 0.69 -12.05
CA ASP A 104 1.75 0.71 -11.32
C ASP A 104 2.11 2.15 -10.92
N ASP A 105 2.08 3.10 -11.87
CA ASP A 105 2.34 4.52 -11.60
C ASP A 105 1.32 5.13 -10.63
N CYS A 106 0.03 4.78 -10.73
CA CYS A 106 -0.95 5.26 -9.76
C CYS A 106 -0.71 4.69 -8.36
N THR A 107 -0.16 3.48 -8.26
CA THR A 107 0.18 2.87 -6.98
C THR A 107 1.38 3.58 -6.35
N GLU A 108 2.41 3.91 -7.12
CA GLU A 108 3.52 4.75 -6.65
C GLU A 108 3.06 6.15 -6.24
N ALA A 109 2.13 6.76 -6.99
CA ALA A 109 1.55 8.03 -6.61
C ALA A 109 0.85 7.97 -5.23
N LEU A 110 0.14 6.88 -4.94
CA LEU A 110 -0.57 6.67 -3.69
C LEU A 110 0.35 6.25 -2.53
N ASN A 111 1.50 5.63 -2.82
CA ASN A 111 2.54 5.39 -1.82
C ASN A 111 3.17 6.71 -1.34
N LEU A 112 3.19 7.74 -2.20
CA LEU A 112 3.70 9.08 -1.87
C LEU A 112 2.63 9.98 -1.26
N ASP A 113 1.39 9.90 -1.73
CA ASP A 113 0.23 10.64 -1.19
C ASP A 113 -1.02 9.75 -1.23
N ASP A 114 -1.33 9.16 -0.08
CA ASP A 114 -2.43 8.21 0.11
C ASP A 114 -3.83 8.83 0.00
N ARG A 115 -3.90 10.17 -0.06
CA ARG A 115 -5.14 10.95 -0.22
C ARG A 115 -5.25 11.55 -1.62
N TYR A 116 -4.40 11.17 -2.56
CA TYR A 116 -4.42 11.75 -3.90
C TYR A 116 -5.56 11.21 -4.77
N ILE A 117 -6.69 11.92 -4.76
CA ILE A 117 -7.95 11.53 -5.40
C ILE A 117 -7.80 11.25 -6.90
N LYS A 118 -7.00 12.05 -7.62
CA LYS A 118 -6.73 11.85 -9.05
C LYS A 118 -6.03 10.52 -9.32
N ALA A 119 -5.14 10.06 -8.43
CA ALA A 119 -4.47 8.78 -8.56
C ALA A 119 -5.45 7.61 -8.36
N TYR A 120 -6.34 7.66 -7.36
CA TYR A 120 -7.39 6.65 -7.21
C TYR A 120 -8.31 6.57 -8.44
N SER A 121 -8.78 7.72 -8.96
CA SER A 121 -9.66 7.74 -10.14
C SER A 121 -8.97 7.16 -11.39
N ARG A 122 -7.68 7.48 -11.59
CA ARG A 122 -6.87 6.94 -12.71
C ARG A 122 -6.58 5.45 -12.54
N ARG A 123 -6.32 4.98 -11.30
CA ARG A 123 -6.11 3.56 -11.00
C ARG A 123 -7.39 2.75 -11.18
N ALA A 124 -8.53 3.26 -10.72
CA ALA A 124 -9.83 2.66 -10.94
C ALA A 124 -10.11 2.50 -12.44
N THR A 125 -9.87 3.55 -13.22
CA THR A 125 -10.01 3.49 -14.69
C THR A 125 -9.12 2.40 -15.30
N SER A 126 -7.85 2.33 -14.89
CA SER A 126 -6.90 1.34 -15.41
C SER A 126 -7.29 -0.10 -15.03
N ARG A 127 -7.69 -0.32 -13.77
CA ARG A 127 -8.15 -1.62 -13.26
C ARG A 127 -9.43 -2.09 -13.93
N LYS A 128 -10.37 -1.18 -14.21
CA LYS A 128 -11.57 -1.49 -14.98
C LYS A 128 -11.24 -2.03 -16.37
N GLU A 129 -10.31 -1.38 -17.08
CA GLU A 129 -9.87 -1.83 -18.41
C GLU A 129 -9.07 -3.16 -18.35
N LEU A 130 -8.40 -3.44 -17.23
CA LEU A 130 -7.77 -4.73 -16.95
C LEU A 130 -8.74 -5.81 -16.44
N ALA A 131 -10.05 -5.54 -16.42
CA ALA A 131 -11.09 -6.41 -15.87
C ALA A 131 -10.95 -6.75 -14.37
N LYS A 132 -10.17 -5.96 -13.62
CA LYS A 132 -10.04 -5.99 -12.15
C LYS A 132 -11.18 -5.17 -11.53
N PHE A 133 -12.43 -5.61 -11.75
CA PHE A 133 -13.62 -4.81 -11.44
C PHE A 133 -13.82 -4.56 -9.94
N LYS A 134 -13.43 -5.51 -9.09
CA LYS A 134 -13.56 -5.39 -7.63
C LYS A 134 -12.63 -4.29 -7.12
N GLU A 135 -11.36 -4.36 -7.51
CA GLU A 135 -10.32 -3.42 -7.12
C GLU A 135 -10.58 -2.02 -7.69
N SER A 136 -11.15 -1.94 -8.90
CA SER A 136 -11.63 -0.68 -9.47
C SER A 136 -12.77 -0.06 -8.66
N MET A 137 -13.71 -0.87 -8.17
CA MET A 137 -14.82 -0.40 -7.36
C MET A 137 -14.35 0.09 -6.00
N GLU A 138 -13.43 -0.63 -5.37
CA GLU A 138 -12.80 -0.25 -4.09
C GLU A 138 -12.06 1.09 -4.21
N ASP A 139 -11.23 1.29 -5.25
CA ASP A 139 -10.54 2.57 -5.49
C ASP A 139 -11.52 3.74 -5.64
N ALA A 140 -12.61 3.54 -6.39
CA ALA A 140 -13.63 4.57 -6.59
C ALA A 140 -14.41 4.84 -5.29
N GLU A 141 -14.67 3.83 -4.46
CA GLU A 141 -15.31 3.99 -3.15
C GLU A 141 -14.42 4.78 -2.20
N PHE A 142 -13.12 4.47 -2.11
CA PHE A 142 -12.18 5.24 -1.31
C PHE A 142 -12.10 6.70 -1.76
N ALA A 143 -12.05 6.94 -3.08
CA ALA A 143 -12.03 8.28 -3.63
C ALA A 143 -13.33 9.06 -3.31
N LEU A 144 -14.49 8.39 -3.28
CA LEU A 144 -15.76 8.99 -2.82
C LEU A 144 -15.80 9.29 -1.32
N ARG A 145 -15.08 8.55 -0.48
CA ARG A 145 -14.94 8.89 0.94
C ARG A 145 -14.16 10.19 1.13
N LEU A 146 -13.19 10.46 0.24
CA LEU A 146 -12.42 11.70 0.24
C LEU A 146 -13.19 12.87 -0.38
N GLU A 147 -13.88 12.65 -1.50
CA GLU A 147 -14.74 13.63 -2.19
C GLU A 147 -16.14 13.06 -2.49
N PRO A 148 -17.08 13.14 -1.53
CA PRO A 148 -18.42 12.56 -1.70
C PRO A 148 -19.28 13.22 -2.79
N ASN A 149 -18.92 14.42 -3.24
CA ASN A 149 -19.69 15.19 -4.22
C ASN A 149 -19.13 15.11 -5.65
N ASN A 150 -18.05 14.36 -5.86
CA ASN A 150 -17.43 14.23 -7.17
C ASN A 150 -18.26 13.34 -8.10
N GLN A 151 -18.93 13.93 -9.10
CA GLN A 151 -19.84 13.23 -10.01
C GLN A 151 -19.11 12.23 -10.91
N GLU A 152 -17.87 12.53 -11.31
CA GLU A 152 -17.09 11.64 -12.16
C GLU A 152 -16.74 10.35 -11.40
N ILE A 153 -16.32 10.46 -10.14
CA ILE A 153 -16.00 9.28 -9.32
C ILE A 153 -17.26 8.48 -9.00
N LYS A 154 -18.42 9.14 -8.77
CA LYS A 154 -19.71 8.44 -8.60
C LYS A 154 -20.05 7.58 -9.82
N LYS A 155 -19.86 8.15 -11.01
CA LYS A 155 -20.07 7.44 -12.27
C LYS A 155 -19.09 6.26 -12.40
N GLN A 156 -17.80 6.48 -12.15
CA GLN A 156 -16.79 5.43 -12.19
C GLN A 156 -17.11 4.28 -11.22
N HIS A 157 -17.54 4.59 -10.00
CA HIS A 157 -17.97 3.60 -9.02
C HIS A 157 -19.19 2.81 -9.50
N ALA A 158 -20.22 3.49 -10.02
CA ALA A 158 -21.42 2.83 -10.55
C ALA A 158 -21.09 1.91 -11.75
N ASP A 159 -20.25 2.38 -12.67
CA ASP A 159 -19.79 1.60 -13.82
C ASP A 159 -18.99 0.36 -13.38
N ALA A 160 -18.04 0.53 -12.45
CA ALA A 160 -17.22 -0.56 -11.92
C ALA A 160 -18.08 -1.60 -11.17
N LYS A 161 -19.03 -1.16 -10.35
CA LYS A 161 -19.97 -2.02 -9.64
C LYS A 161 -20.84 -2.84 -10.60
N SER A 162 -21.41 -2.20 -11.62
CA SER A 162 -22.22 -2.88 -12.63
C SER A 162 -21.43 -3.98 -13.37
N LEU A 163 -20.17 -3.70 -13.73
CA LEU A 163 -19.28 -4.68 -14.36
C LEU A 163 -18.91 -5.82 -13.40
N TYR A 164 -18.66 -5.52 -12.13
CA TYR A 164 -18.39 -6.53 -11.10
C TYR A 164 -19.59 -7.46 -10.91
N ASP A 165 -20.80 -6.91 -10.73
CA ASP A 165 -22.03 -7.68 -10.55
C ASP A 165 -22.29 -8.59 -11.76
N LYS A 166 -22.12 -8.05 -12.98
CA LYS A 166 -22.23 -8.84 -14.22
C LYS A 166 -21.21 -9.98 -14.27
N ALA A 167 -19.94 -9.70 -13.96
CA ALA A 167 -18.89 -10.71 -13.95
C ALA A 167 -19.14 -11.82 -12.89
N MET A 168 -19.76 -11.49 -11.75
CA MET A 168 -20.17 -12.46 -10.74
C MET A 168 -21.31 -13.35 -11.23
N LEU A 169 -22.34 -12.76 -11.86
CA LEU A 169 -23.45 -13.52 -12.43
C LEU A 169 -23.00 -14.49 -13.53
N ASP A 170 -22.09 -14.07 -14.40
CA ASP A 170 -21.53 -14.92 -15.45
C ASP A 170 -20.75 -16.11 -14.86
N LYS A 171 -19.99 -15.89 -13.79
CA LYS A 171 -19.29 -16.98 -13.06
C LYS A 171 -20.27 -17.97 -12.43
N VAL A 172 -21.32 -17.49 -11.78
CA VAL A 172 -22.35 -18.35 -11.16
C VAL A 172 -23.13 -19.15 -12.22
N SER A 173 -23.49 -18.51 -13.34
CA SER A 173 -24.16 -19.17 -14.48
C SER A 173 -23.27 -20.22 -15.13
N GLY A 174 -21.97 -19.94 -15.28
CA GLY A 174 -20.98 -20.90 -15.77
C GLY A 174 -20.84 -22.12 -14.86
N ALA A 175 -20.76 -21.90 -13.54
CA ALA A 175 -20.66 -22.97 -12.54
C ALA A 175 -21.91 -23.87 -12.52
N LEU A 176 -23.11 -23.29 -12.63
CA LEU A 176 -24.36 -24.06 -12.66
C LEU A 176 -24.48 -24.93 -13.93
N LYS A 177 -23.99 -24.43 -15.08
CA LYS A 177 -23.95 -25.20 -16.33
C LYS A 177 -22.94 -26.35 -16.30
N SER A 178 -21.81 -26.20 -15.60
CA SER A 178 -20.86 -27.31 -15.41
C SER A 178 -21.41 -28.41 -14.49
N THR A 179 -22.21 -28.06 -13.48
CA THR A 179 -22.81 -29.02 -12.55
C THR A 179 -23.92 -29.86 -13.20
N VAL A 180 -24.68 -29.30 -14.14
CA VAL A 180 -25.77 -30.03 -14.84
C VAL A 180 -25.25 -31.07 -15.86
N LYS A 181 -24.01 -30.95 -16.35
CA LYS A 181 -23.40 -31.95 -17.27
C LYS A 181 -22.77 -33.16 -16.56
N GLY A 182 -22.67 -33.15 -15.23
CA GLY A 182 -22.09 -34.24 -14.43
C GLY A 182 -23.06 -35.37 -14.06
N THR A 183 -24.36 -35.22 -14.32
CA THR A 183 -25.40 -36.11 -13.74
C THR A 183 -26.27 -36.82 -14.79
N GLN A 184 -25.73 -37.14 -15.97
CA GLN A 184 -26.40 -38.07 -16.89
C GLN A 184 -25.43 -39.10 -17.45
N LYS A 185 -25.28 -40.21 -16.72
CA LYS A 185 -24.98 -41.53 -17.28
C LYS A 185 -25.92 -42.58 -16.66
N GLU A 186 -26.67 -43.21 -17.56
CA GLU A 186 -27.37 -44.50 -17.47
C GLU A 186 -28.50 -44.72 -16.46
N VAL A 187 -29.74 -44.77 -16.96
CA VAL A 187 -30.58 -45.98 -16.90
C VAL A 187 -31.34 -46.15 -18.22
N LYS A 188 -31.15 -47.30 -18.88
CA LYS A 188 -31.99 -47.82 -19.98
C LYS A 188 -33.33 -48.30 -19.43
N LEU A 189 -34.44 -48.01 -20.10
CA LEU A 189 -35.53 -48.97 -20.19
C LEU A 189 -36.31 -48.80 -21.51
N ASP A 190 -36.44 -49.91 -22.22
CA ASP A 190 -37.18 -50.10 -23.47
C ASP A 190 -38.67 -49.76 -23.34
N THR A 191 -39.28 -49.21 -24.40
CA THR A 191 -40.32 -49.88 -25.21
C THR A 191 -41.02 -48.88 -26.15
N LYS A 192 -41.08 -49.29 -27.44
CA LYS A 192 -41.96 -48.87 -28.55
C LYS A 192 -43.32 -48.28 -28.09
N LYS A 193 -43.97 -47.34 -28.79
CA LYS A 193 -44.44 -47.43 -30.19
C LYS A 193 -45.20 -46.14 -30.56
N ASN A 194 -45.10 -45.75 -31.85
CA ASN A 194 -46.06 -44.97 -32.66
C ASN A 194 -46.53 -43.59 -32.17
N GLY A 195 -46.58 -42.53 -32.99
CA GLY A 195 -46.49 -42.40 -34.44
C GLY A 195 -47.07 -41.03 -34.84
N GLY A 196 -46.74 -40.56 -36.04
CA GLY A 196 -47.27 -39.32 -36.63
C GLY A 196 -46.19 -38.22 -36.71
N SER A 197 -45.31 -38.24 -37.72
CA SER A 197 -45.50 -37.58 -39.03
C SER A 197 -45.52 -36.05 -38.85
N ILE A 198 -44.64 -35.22 -39.41
CA ILE A 198 -44.22 -35.14 -40.82
C ILE A 198 -42.80 -34.52 -40.85
N HIS A 199 -41.88 -35.30 -41.39
CA HIS A 199 -40.63 -34.92 -42.07
C HIS A 199 -40.98 -34.37 -43.48
N PRO A 200 -40.08 -33.88 -44.36
CA PRO A 200 -38.65 -33.61 -44.21
C PRO A 200 -38.13 -32.45 -45.14
N ILE A 201 -36.81 -32.41 -45.29
CA ILE A 201 -36.00 -32.03 -46.48
C ILE A 201 -35.63 -30.54 -46.55
N SER A 202 -34.45 -30.12 -46.06
CA SER A 202 -33.09 -30.36 -46.61
C SER A 202 -32.86 -29.64 -47.94
N HIS A 203 -31.75 -28.96 -48.21
CA HIS A 203 -30.39 -29.47 -48.35
C HIS A 203 -29.49 -28.26 -48.76
N ILE A 204 -28.22 -28.16 -48.27
CA ILE A 204 -26.97 -28.24 -49.07
C ILE A 204 -26.78 -27.02 -50.03
N THR A 205 -25.67 -26.27 -50.13
CA THR A 205 -24.25 -26.44 -49.77
C THR A 205 -23.46 -25.14 -50.08
N GLN A 206 -22.28 -25.04 -49.47
CA GLN A 206 -20.97 -24.61 -50.02
C GLN A 206 -20.64 -23.13 -50.34
N LYS A 207 -19.48 -22.75 -49.76
CA LYS A 207 -18.21 -22.28 -50.39
C LYS A 207 -17.76 -20.83 -50.16
N SER A 208 -16.43 -20.76 -49.97
CA SER A 208 -15.44 -19.70 -50.29
C SER A 208 -15.43 -18.39 -49.48
N GLY A 209 -14.27 -18.10 -48.87
CA GLY A 209 -13.86 -16.74 -48.48
C GLY A 209 -13.44 -15.88 -49.70
N PRO A 210 -12.71 -14.75 -49.56
CA PRO A 210 -12.15 -14.10 -48.37
C PRO A 210 -12.53 -12.59 -48.28
N ALA A 211 -11.92 -11.87 -47.31
CA ALA A 211 -11.48 -10.46 -47.40
C ALA A 211 -12.14 -9.39 -46.50
N LYS A 212 -11.22 -8.57 -45.96
CA LYS A 212 -11.30 -7.17 -45.53
C LYS A 212 -11.97 -6.85 -44.19
N GLY A 213 -11.11 -6.54 -43.23
CA GLY A 213 -11.46 -5.81 -42.03
C GLY A 213 -11.95 -4.41 -42.37
N ASN A 214 -12.95 -3.98 -41.62
CA ASN A 214 -13.34 -2.60 -41.48
C ASN A 214 -13.13 -2.20 -40.03
N GLU A 215 -12.32 -1.17 -39.87
CA GLU A 215 -12.20 -0.36 -38.68
C GLU A 215 -13.59 0.10 -38.22
N GLN A 216 -13.90 -0.13 -36.96
CA GLN A 216 -15.04 0.51 -36.30
C GLN A 216 -14.52 1.41 -35.17
N GLN A 217 -14.39 2.65 -35.61
CA GLN A 217 -14.26 3.90 -34.91
C GLN A 217 -15.28 3.99 -33.74
N ILE A 218 -14.76 4.15 -32.52
CA ILE A 218 -15.57 4.47 -31.33
C ILE A 218 -15.60 6.01 -31.21
N PRO A 219 -16.77 6.67 -31.11
CA PRO A 219 -16.85 8.12 -31.10
C PRO A 219 -16.46 8.68 -29.72
N ALA A 220 -15.54 9.62 -29.74
CA ALA A 220 -15.08 10.39 -28.58
C ALA A 220 -16.10 11.48 -28.23
N LYS A 221 -16.39 11.64 -26.93
CA LYS A 221 -16.81 12.92 -26.35
C LYS A 221 -15.79 13.29 -25.27
N ASP A 222 -14.83 14.11 -25.67
CA ASP A 222 -13.88 14.79 -24.81
C ASP A 222 -14.59 15.94 -24.06
N SER A 223 -14.49 15.94 -22.73
CA SER A 223 -14.52 17.16 -21.91
C SER A 223 -13.76 16.85 -20.62
N TYR A 224 -12.44 16.90 -20.69
CA TYR A 224 -11.55 16.90 -19.54
C TYR A 224 -10.86 18.26 -19.52
N LEU A 225 -11.48 19.24 -18.86
CA LEU A 225 -10.82 20.48 -18.50
C LEU A 225 -9.97 20.24 -17.24
N MET A 226 -8.68 20.55 -17.37
CA MET A 226 -7.74 20.65 -16.25
C MET A 226 -8.05 21.92 -15.46
N GLU A 227 -8.29 21.81 -14.16
CA GLU A 227 -7.98 22.90 -13.23
C GLU A 227 -6.71 22.52 -12.45
N GLU A 228 -5.74 23.43 -12.53
CA GLU A 228 -4.60 23.53 -11.62
C GLU A 228 -5.03 24.35 -10.39
N VAL A 229 -4.62 23.91 -9.20
CA VAL A 229 -4.51 24.81 -8.05
C VAL A 229 -3.12 24.66 -7.47
N ASP A 230 -2.42 25.77 -7.55
CA ASP A 230 -1.09 26.06 -7.09
C ASP A 230 -1.02 26.02 -5.55
N SER A 231 0.03 25.41 -5.00
CA SER A 231 0.24 25.30 -3.57
C SER A 231 1.21 26.38 -3.11
N ASN A 232 0.72 27.44 -2.46
CA ASN A 232 1.55 28.22 -1.55
C ASN A 232 0.77 28.96 -0.44
N LYS A 233 1.16 28.61 0.80
CA LYS A 233 1.34 29.47 1.97
C LYS A 233 0.12 30.15 2.62
N ILE A 234 -0.34 29.64 3.78
CA ILE A 234 -0.68 30.48 4.95
C ILE A 234 -0.26 29.80 6.26
N ARG A 235 0.61 30.49 6.99
CA ARG A 235 0.97 30.30 8.40
C ARG A 235 0.46 31.53 9.17
N SER A 236 -0.50 31.36 10.07
CA SER A 236 -0.83 32.27 11.21
C SER A 236 -2.08 31.70 11.91
N ARG A 237 -2.01 31.15 13.14
CA ARG A 237 -1.92 31.81 14.47
C ARG A 237 -3.03 32.83 14.75
N ALA A 238 -4.01 32.43 15.56
CA ALA A 238 -4.77 33.24 16.55
C ALA A 238 -5.56 32.23 17.41
N GLN A 239 -5.17 31.88 18.64
CA GLN A 239 -5.26 32.62 19.90
C GLN A 239 -6.68 33.04 20.30
N ARG A 240 -7.05 32.57 21.51
CA ARG A 240 -8.31 32.68 22.25
C ARG A 240 -8.66 34.13 22.60
N GLN A 241 -9.95 34.40 22.82
CA GLN A 241 -10.41 35.32 23.87
C GLN A 241 -11.86 35.00 24.31
N GLU A 242 -12.10 35.20 25.61
CA GLU A 242 -13.31 34.93 26.38
C GLU A 242 -14.25 36.15 26.50
N ALA A 243 -15.36 35.92 27.21
CA ALA A 243 -16.30 36.84 27.88
C ALA A 243 -17.45 37.39 27.00
N ASP A 244 -18.71 37.53 27.45
CA ASP A 244 -19.21 37.71 28.81
C ASP A 244 -20.76 37.56 28.91
N GLY A 245 -21.26 37.26 30.13
CA GLY A 245 -22.60 37.58 30.72
C GLY A 245 -23.91 37.08 30.06
N SER A 246 -25.00 36.74 30.76
CA SER A 246 -25.38 36.84 32.18
C SER A 246 -26.71 36.11 32.48
N SER A 247 -26.79 35.49 33.67
CA SER A 247 -27.92 35.47 34.64
C SER A 247 -29.29 34.82 34.34
N SER A 248 -29.65 33.77 35.10
CA SER A 248 -30.62 33.87 36.23
C SER A 248 -30.95 32.52 36.89
N SER A 249 -31.00 32.54 38.23
CA SER A 249 -31.28 31.46 39.18
C SER A 249 -32.75 31.02 39.24
N ASN A 250 -33.02 29.76 39.62
CA ASN A 250 -33.70 29.42 40.88
C ASN A 250 -33.78 27.89 41.16
N ASN A 251 -33.48 27.55 42.42
CA ASN A 251 -33.59 26.23 43.08
C ASN A 251 -35.04 25.76 43.24
N VAL A 252 -35.30 24.44 43.21
CA VAL A 252 -35.94 23.66 44.31
C VAL A 252 -35.51 22.18 44.23
N GLN A 253 -35.37 21.58 45.40
CA GLN A 253 -34.84 20.28 45.80
C GLN A 253 -35.71 19.03 45.52
N HIS A 254 -35.01 17.94 45.18
CA HIS A 254 -35.08 16.56 45.73
C HIS A 254 -36.28 15.61 45.43
N VAL A 255 -36.03 14.57 44.62
CA VAL A 255 -36.51 13.18 44.86
C VAL A 255 -35.42 12.18 44.42
N LYS A 256 -34.94 11.34 45.36
CA LYS A 256 -34.07 10.18 45.11
C LYS A 256 -34.93 8.95 44.78
N ARG A 257 -34.61 8.17 43.73
CA ARG A 257 -34.51 6.69 43.82
C ARG A 257 -33.89 6.01 42.58
N ASN A 258 -32.80 5.30 42.84
CA ASN A 258 -32.26 4.08 42.20
C ASN A 258 -32.02 4.00 40.68
N GLN A 259 -30.81 4.39 40.25
CA GLN A 259 -30.08 3.75 39.15
C GLN A 259 -28.68 3.35 39.64
N LYS A 260 -28.46 2.09 40.04
CA LYS A 260 -27.08 1.59 40.28
C LYS A 260 -26.88 0.09 40.12
N GLY A 261 -27.67 -0.58 39.27
CA GLY A 261 -27.50 -2.00 38.94
C GLY A 261 -27.32 -2.32 37.45
N SER A 262 -27.71 -1.41 36.55
CA SER A 262 -27.84 -1.76 35.11
C SER A 262 -26.64 -1.34 34.24
N LYS A 263 -25.82 -0.36 34.65
CA LYS A 263 -24.71 0.14 33.81
C LYS A 263 -23.47 -0.76 33.77
N GLN A 264 -23.20 -1.56 34.81
CA GLN A 264 -22.02 -2.45 34.84
C GLN A 264 -22.25 -3.73 34.03
N HIS A 265 -23.42 -4.36 34.14
CA HIS A 265 -23.72 -5.61 33.43
C HIS A 265 -23.77 -5.43 31.90
N VAL A 266 -24.22 -4.26 31.42
CA VAL A 266 -24.25 -3.94 30.00
C VAL A 266 -22.83 -3.67 29.45
N GLN A 267 -21.94 -3.11 30.26
CA GLN A 267 -20.57 -2.80 29.85
C GLN A 267 -19.71 -4.07 29.69
N THR A 268 -19.85 -5.05 30.59
CA THR A 268 -19.22 -6.37 30.44
C THR A 268 -19.78 -7.15 29.26
N SER A 269 -21.08 -7.02 29.00
CA SER A 269 -21.75 -7.69 27.88
C SER A 269 -21.33 -7.11 26.51
N ILE A 270 -21.18 -5.79 26.39
CA ILE A 270 -20.67 -5.14 25.16
C ILE A 270 -19.21 -5.52 24.90
N GLN A 271 -18.37 -5.59 25.94
CA GLN A 271 -16.96 -5.99 25.79
C GLN A 271 -16.81 -7.47 25.42
N GLN A 272 -17.67 -8.36 25.94
CA GLN A 272 -17.73 -9.76 25.56
C GLN A 272 -18.26 -9.97 24.14
N LEU A 273 -19.25 -9.18 23.71
CA LEU A 273 -19.75 -9.20 22.34
C LEU A 273 -18.72 -8.66 21.35
N ALA A 274 -17.99 -7.60 21.70
CA ALA A 274 -16.91 -7.04 20.88
C ALA A 274 -15.74 -8.02 20.75
N SER A 275 -15.31 -8.66 21.84
CA SER A 275 -14.26 -9.69 21.79
C SER A 275 -14.69 -10.95 21.04
N ARG A 276 -15.97 -11.36 21.15
CA ARG A 276 -16.52 -12.46 20.35
C ARG A 276 -16.64 -12.10 18.88
N ALA A 277 -17.06 -10.88 18.54
CA ALA A 277 -17.10 -10.38 17.17
C ALA A 277 -15.69 -10.26 16.57
N ALA A 278 -14.70 -9.79 17.34
CA ALA A 278 -13.30 -9.77 16.93
C ALA A 278 -12.73 -11.19 16.74
N SER A 279 -13.07 -12.13 17.63
CA SER A 279 -12.68 -13.55 17.51
C SER A 279 -13.33 -14.23 16.30
N LEU A 280 -14.58 -13.86 15.97
CA LEU A 280 -15.25 -14.35 14.77
C LEU A 280 -14.67 -13.71 13.50
N ALA A 281 -14.38 -12.41 13.50
CA ALA A 281 -13.78 -11.72 12.37
C ALA A 281 -12.35 -12.21 12.07
N THR A 282 -11.56 -12.49 13.11
CA THR A 282 -10.24 -13.13 12.97
C THR A 282 -10.34 -14.57 12.46
N ALA A 283 -11.31 -15.35 12.93
CA ALA A 283 -11.58 -16.70 12.42
C ALA A 283 -12.10 -16.69 10.96
N GLU A 284 -12.92 -15.71 10.58
CA GLU A 284 -13.44 -15.52 9.22
C GLU A 284 -12.31 -15.08 8.27
N ALA A 285 -11.43 -14.18 8.71
CA ALA A 285 -10.25 -13.75 7.97
C ALA A 285 -9.28 -14.91 7.77
N ALA A 286 -9.00 -15.71 8.81
CA ALA A 286 -8.14 -16.89 8.75
C ALA A 286 -8.65 -17.97 7.78
N LYS A 287 -9.98 -18.13 7.64
CA LYS A 287 -10.59 -19.08 6.70
C LYS A 287 -10.43 -18.71 5.22
N ASN A 288 -10.13 -17.45 4.92
CA ASN A 288 -10.03 -16.93 3.55
C ASN A 288 -8.57 -16.63 3.11
N ILE A 289 -7.57 -16.99 3.93
CA ILE A 289 -6.16 -16.81 3.58
C ILE A 289 -5.76 -17.88 2.57
N THR A 290 -5.71 -17.51 1.30
CA THR A 290 -5.08 -18.35 0.28
C THR A 290 -3.56 -18.31 0.48
N PRO A 291 -2.87 -19.46 0.55
CA PRO A 291 -1.43 -19.50 0.78
C PRO A 291 -0.69 -18.79 -0.37
N PRO A 292 0.13 -17.78 -0.09
CA PRO A 292 0.84 -17.03 -1.12
C PRO A 292 1.85 -17.94 -1.84
N THR A 293 1.91 -17.80 -3.16
CA THR A 293 2.81 -18.59 -4.01
C THR A 293 4.07 -17.82 -4.44
N THR A 294 4.13 -16.53 -4.07
CA THR A 294 5.23 -15.62 -4.41
C THR A 294 5.56 -14.72 -3.23
N ALA A 295 6.82 -14.27 -3.12
CA ALA A 295 7.28 -13.33 -2.09
C ALA A 295 6.42 -12.06 -2.03
N TYR A 296 6.05 -11.50 -3.18
CA TYR A 296 5.23 -10.29 -3.25
C TYR A 296 3.84 -10.48 -2.64
N GLN A 297 3.16 -11.59 -2.98
CA GLN A 297 1.86 -11.92 -2.37
C GLN A 297 1.99 -12.10 -0.85
N PHE A 298 3.07 -12.78 -0.41
CA PHE A 298 3.34 -12.93 1.01
C PHE A 298 3.50 -11.57 1.69
N GLU A 299 4.35 -10.69 1.16
CA GLU A 299 4.63 -9.38 1.76
C GLU A 299 3.40 -8.47 1.81
N VAL A 300 2.59 -8.45 0.75
CA VAL A 300 1.35 -7.65 0.72
C VAL A 300 0.39 -8.12 1.81
N SER A 301 0.14 -9.43 1.91
CA SER A 301 -0.72 -9.98 2.97
C SER A 301 -0.10 -9.78 4.36
N TRP A 302 1.21 -10.01 4.51
CA TRP A 302 1.93 -9.88 5.77
C TRP A 302 1.91 -8.44 6.32
N ARG A 303 2.08 -7.46 5.43
CA ARG A 303 1.95 -6.02 5.75
C ARG A 303 0.50 -5.62 5.99
N GLY A 304 -0.46 -6.18 5.25
CA GLY A 304 -1.89 -5.96 5.50
C GLY A 304 -2.32 -6.40 6.91
N PHE A 305 -1.60 -7.35 7.50
CA PHE A 305 -1.78 -7.81 8.88
C PHE A 305 -0.82 -7.16 9.89
N SER A 306 -0.11 -6.08 9.50
CA SER A 306 0.80 -5.38 10.42
C SER A 306 0.01 -4.84 11.61
N GLY A 307 0.38 -5.27 12.82
CA GLY A 307 -0.33 -4.92 14.06
C GLY A 307 -1.24 -6.03 14.62
N ASP A 308 -1.57 -7.05 13.83
CA ASP A 308 -2.28 -8.24 14.29
C ASP A 308 -1.40 -9.49 14.16
N ARG A 309 -0.75 -9.85 15.26
CA ARG A 309 0.16 -11.01 15.32
C ARG A 309 -0.56 -12.34 15.09
N SER A 310 -1.85 -12.41 15.42
CA SER A 310 -2.63 -13.65 15.25
C SER A 310 -2.86 -13.95 13.78
N LEU A 311 -3.19 -12.94 12.97
CA LEU A 311 -3.37 -13.07 11.52
C LEU A 311 -2.06 -13.33 10.79
N GLN A 312 -0.96 -12.68 11.20
CA GLN A 312 0.38 -13.01 10.69
C GLN A 312 0.76 -14.46 10.98
N THR A 313 0.45 -14.95 12.18
CA THR A 313 0.68 -16.36 12.56
C THR A 313 -0.17 -17.31 11.71
N CYS A 314 -1.45 -17.00 11.49
CA CYS A 314 -2.32 -17.79 10.62
C CYS A 314 -1.83 -17.82 9.17
N LEU A 315 -1.38 -16.68 8.64
CA LEU A 315 -0.78 -16.60 7.30
C LEU A 315 0.49 -17.43 7.20
N LEU A 316 1.38 -17.36 8.19
CA LEU A 316 2.60 -18.17 8.21
C LEU A 316 2.24 -19.66 8.25
N LYS A 317 1.33 -20.06 9.13
CA LYS A 317 0.85 -21.44 9.29
C LYS A 317 0.12 -21.99 8.06
N ALA A 318 -0.44 -21.12 7.21
CA ALA A 318 -1.02 -21.52 5.93
C ALA A 318 0.04 -21.95 4.90
N ILE A 319 1.31 -21.61 5.12
CA ILE A 319 2.44 -21.92 4.23
C ILE A 319 3.25 -23.06 4.83
N SER A 320 3.51 -24.10 4.05
CA SER A 320 4.43 -25.15 4.47
C SER A 320 5.86 -24.61 4.61
N PRO A 321 6.60 -24.91 5.70
CA PRO A 321 7.98 -24.46 5.89
C PRO A 321 8.89 -24.74 4.67
N HIS A 322 8.72 -25.89 4.02
CA HIS A 322 9.49 -26.29 2.84
C HIS A 322 9.27 -25.41 1.60
N GLU A 323 8.17 -24.66 1.55
CA GLU A 323 7.86 -23.75 0.45
C GLU A 323 8.50 -22.36 0.66
N LEU A 324 8.97 -22.01 1.86
CA LEU A 324 9.58 -20.70 2.12
C LEU A 324 10.77 -20.37 1.19
N PRO A 325 11.74 -21.29 0.94
CA PRO A 325 12.82 -21.03 -0.01
C PRO A 325 12.31 -20.75 -1.43
N LYS A 326 11.24 -21.43 -1.86
CA LYS A 326 10.65 -21.29 -3.19
C LYS A 326 9.82 -20.02 -3.33
N ILE A 327 9.14 -19.60 -2.26
CA ILE A 327 8.32 -18.39 -2.21
C ILE A 327 9.23 -17.16 -2.22
N PHE A 328 10.22 -17.11 -1.32
CA PHE A 328 11.06 -15.93 -1.15
C PHE A 328 12.14 -15.78 -2.21
N LYS A 329 12.77 -16.86 -2.67
CA LYS A 329 13.89 -16.81 -3.62
C LYS A 329 14.92 -15.72 -3.22
N ASN A 330 15.01 -14.63 -3.96
CA ASN A 330 15.93 -13.51 -3.70
C ASN A 330 15.24 -12.27 -3.10
N ALA A 331 13.98 -12.36 -2.71
CA ALA A 331 13.14 -11.24 -2.30
C ALA A 331 13.01 -11.07 -0.77
N LEU A 332 13.59 -11.96 0.03
CA LEU A 332 13.60 -11.80 1.49
C LEU A 332 14.44 -10.58 1.89
N SER A 333 13.84 -9.67 2.67
CA SER A 333 14.50 -8.48 3.20
C SER A 333 14.85 -8.64 4.69
N THR A 334 15.78 -7.80 5.19
CA THR A 334 16.19 -7.79 6.61
C THR A 334 15.01 -7.52 7.55
N ALA A 335 14.23 -6.47 7.26
CA ALA A 335 13.06 -6.11 8.05
C ALA A 335 12.02 -7.25 8.11
N LEU A 336 11.76 -7.88 6.95
CA LEU A 336 10.80 -8.97 6.88
C LEU A 336 11.29 -10.22 7.64
N LEU A 337 12.59 -10.54 7.55
CA LEU A 337 13.18 -11.66 8.28
C LEU A 337 12.97 -11.51 9.80
N ILE A 338 13.25 -10.33 10.35
CA ILE A 338 13.08 -10.06 11.78
C ILE A 338 11.62 -10.18 12.18
N ASP A 339 10.70 -9.63 11.39
CA ASP A 339 9.27 -9.71 11.67
C ASP A 339 8.74 -11.14 11.64
N ILE A 340 9.22 -11.97 10.70
CA ILE A 340 8.88 -13.40 10.66
C ILE A 340 9.41 -14.10 11.91
N ILE A 341 10.65 -13.84 12.33
CA ILE A 341 11.24 -14.46 13.54
C ILE A 341 10.45 -14.04 14.79
N LYS A 342 10.10 -12.75 14.93
CA LYS A 342 9.23 -12.26 16.00
C LYS A 342 7.86 -12.94 15.99
N CYS A 343 7.35 -13.27 14.79
CA CYS A 343 6.11 -14.03 14.66
C CYS A 343 6.27 -15.49 15.08
N VAL A 344 7.33 -16.17 14.66
CA VAL A 344 7.64 -17.56 15.07
C VAL A 344 7.81 -17.66 16.58
N ALA A 345 8.51 -16.71 17.18
CA ALA A 345 8.68 -16.62 18.63
C ALA A 345 7.34 -16.57 19.39
N SER A 346 6.31 -15.92 18.82
CA SER A 346 5.02 -15.76 19.49
C SER A 346 4.23 -17.05 19.69
N PHE A 347 4.47 -18.09 18.87
CA PHE A 347 3.81 -19.40 18.99
C PHE A 347 4.78 -20.54 19.29
N PHE A 348 6.05 -20.24 19.56
CA PHE A 348 7.11 -21.24 19.76
C PHE A 348 6.77 -22.24 20.87
N ASN A 349 6.30 -21.75 22.03
CA ASN A 349 5.95 -22.59 23.17
C ASN A 349 4.73 -23.49 22.92
N GLU A 350 3.86 -23.12 21.97
CA GLU A 350 2.66 -23.90 21.65
C GLU A 350 2.94 -24.97 20.57
N GLN A 351 3.81 -24.68 19.60
CA GLN A 351 4.07 -25.54 18.44
C GLN A 351 5.56 -25.52 18.10
N MET A 352 6.36 -26.11 18.99
CA MET A 352 7.82 -26.07 18.91
C MET A 352 8.37 -26.73 17.64
N ASP A 353 7.90 -27.93 17.28
CA ASP A 353 8.31 -28.64 16.06
C ASP A 353 8.14 -27.77 14.80
N LEU A 354 6.98 -27.14 14.68
CA LEU A 354 6.63 -26.32 13.53
C LEU A 354 7.47 -25.04 13.51
N ALA A 355 7.67 -24.40 14.66
CA ALA A 355 8.49 -23.21 14.79
C ALA A 355 9.95 -23.49 14.41
N VAL A 356 10.53 -24.59 14.90
CA VAL A 356 11.88 -25.04 14.53
C VAL A 356 11.96 -25.32 13.03
N SER A 357 10.96 -25.98 12.45
CA SER A 357 10.90 -26.26 11.01
C SER A 357 10.88 -24.97 10.16
N TYR A 358 10.13 -23.94 10.58
CA TYR A 358 10.17 -22.63 9.89
C TYR A 358 11.54 -21.98 9.96
N MET A 359 12.17 -21.98 11.13
CA MET A 359 13.52 -21.42 11.30
C MET A 359 14.53 -22.17 10.43
N GLU A 360 14.48 -23.50 10.40
CA GLU A 360 15.39 -24.29 9.56
C GLU A 360 15.22 -23.97 8.07
N HIS A 361 13.98 -23.87 7.58
CA HIS A 361 13.73 -23.61 6.16
C HIS A 361 13.99 -22.16 5.75
N LEU A 362 13.86 -21.21 6.66
CA LEU A 362 14.30 -19.83 6.42
C LEU A 362 15.81 -19.76 6.15
N THR A 363 16.64 -20.58 6.83
CA THR A 363 18.08 -20.63 6.54
C THR A 363 18.41 -21.14 5.13
N LYS A 364 17.47 -21.85 4.48
CA LYS A 364 17.62 -22.39 3.11
C LYS A 364 17.23 -21.37 2.04
N VAL A 365 16.72 -20.19 2.40
CA VAL A 365 16.38 -19.13 1.45
C VAL A 365 17.67 -18.57 0.81
N PRO A 366 17.72 -18.40 -0.52
CA PRO A 366 18.86 -17.77 -1.17
C PRO A 366 19.18 -16.39 -0.55
N ARG A 367 20.47 -16.11 -0.37
CA ARG A 367 20.99 -14.88 0.26
C ARG A 367 20.70 -14.75 1.76
N PHE A 368 20.22 -15.80 2.43
CA PHE A 368 20.01 -15.77 3.88
C PHE A 368 21.25 -15.28 4.65
N ASP A 369 22.43 -15.88 4.39
CA ASP A 369 23.67 -15.48 5.08
C ASP A 369 24.03 -14.01 4.83
N MET A 370 23.82 -13.54 3.60
CA MET A 370 24.03 -12.13 3.23
C MET A 370 23.06 -11.22 3.99
N ILE A 371 21.79 -11.60 4.11
CA ILE A 371 20.76 -10.84 4.84
C ILE A 371 21.14 -10.74 6.31
N VAL A 372 21.49 -11.87 6.94
CA VAL A 372 21.90 -11.92 8.35
C VAL A 372 23.17 -11.08 8.58
N MET A 373 24.15 -11.19 7.69
CA MET A 373 25.39 -10.41 7.78
C MET A 373 25.13 -8.90 7.72
N CYS A 374 24.21 -8.47 6.84
CA CYS A 374 23.81 -7.07 6.64
C CYS A 374 22.81 -6.53 7.67
N LEU A 375 22.45 -7.31 8.71
CA LEU A 375 21.58 -6.81 9.78
C LEU A 375 22.26 -5.68 10.56
N PRO A 376 21.56 -4.56 10.83
CA PRO A 376 21.97 -3.54 11.78
C PRO A 376 22.29 -4.12 13.16
N SER A 377 23.16 -3.47 13.94
CA SER A 377 23.49 -3.92 15.30
C SER A 377 22.27 -4.01 16.21
N THR A 378 21.35 -3.05 16.10
CA THR A 378 20.07 -3.04 16.83
C THR A 378 19.23 -4.30 16.56
N ASP A 379 19.19 -4.72 15.30
CA ASP A 379 18.40 -5.87 14.88
C ASP A 379 19.08 -7.18 15.31
N LYS A 380 20.41 -7.21 15.31
CA LYS A 380 21.19 -8.33 15.88
C LYS A 380 20.97 -8.44 17.40
N ASP A 381 20.87 -7.32 18.11
CA ASP A 381 20.55 -7.30 19.54
C ASP A 381 19.14 -7.84 19.81
N ASP A 382 18.16 -7.38 19.04
CA ASP A 382 16.77 -7.86 19.09
C ASP A 382 16.69 -9.38 18.86
N LEU A 383 17.38 -9.90 17.84
CA LEU A 383 17.40 -11.33 17.56
C LEU A 383 18.04 -12.14 18.68
N ARG A 384 19.14 -11.65 19.27
CA ARG A 384 19.76 -12.30 20.43
C ARG A 384 18.81 -12.36 21.62
N LYS A 385 18.13 -11.25 21.91
CA LYS A 385 17.15 -11.18 22.99
C LYS A 385 16.01 -12.19 22.80
N ILE A 386 15.46 -12.28 21.59
CA ILE A 386 14.42 -13.28 21.27
C ILE A 386 14.96 -14.70 21.48
N TRP A 387 16.21 -14.96 21.09
CA TRP A 387 16.83 -16.26 21.24
C TRP A 387 16.96 -16.66 22.71
N ASP A 388 17.49 -15.76 23.53
CA ASP A 388 17.73 -16.01 24.95
C ASP A 388 16.41 -16.12 25.76
N GLU A 389 15.40 -15.30 25.43
CA GLU A 389 14.14 -15.26 26.17
C GLU A 389 13.13 -16.33 25.72
N VAL A 390 13.11 -16.69 24.44
CA VAL A 390 12.06 -17.54 23.86
C VAL A 390 12.57 -18.91 23.45
N PHE A 391 13.69 -18.98 22.72
CA PHE A 391 14.15 -20.24 22.12
C PHE A 391 15.03 -21.08 23.07
N CYS A 392 15.77 -20.43 23.98
CA CYS A 392 16.66 -21.08 24.95
C CYS A 392 16.07 -21.22 26.37
N GLY A 393 14.74 -21.23 26.51
CA GLY A 393 14.09 -21.41 27.82
C GLY A 393 14.31 -22.79 28.45
N GLU A 394 14.18 -22.88 29.79
CA GLU A 394 14.38 -24.11 30.59
C GLU A 394 13.45 -25.28 30.22
N ALA A 395 12.43 -25.04 29.39
CA ALA A 395 11.41 -26.01 28.99
C ALA A 395 11.67 -26.66 27.60
N THR A 396 12.79 -26.35 26.94
CA THR A 396 13.09 -26.90 25.60
C THR A 396 13.55 -28.36 25.70
N PRO A 397 12.86 -29.33 25.05
CA PRO A 397 13.28 -30.72 25.01
C PRO A 397 14.67 -30.86 24.39
N MET A 398 15.45 -31.82 24.91
CA MET A 398 16.85 -32.04 24.52
C MET A 398 17.03 -32.30 23.01
N GLU A 399 16.01 -32.86 22.35
CA GLU A 399 15.97 -33.12 20.91
C GLU A 399 16.02 -31.84 20.06
N PHE A 400 15.42 -30.74 20.53
CA PHE A 400 15.44 -29.46 19.83
C PHE A 400 16.61 -28.57 20.23
N ALA A 401 17.24 -28.81 21.39
CA ALA A 401 18.34 -28.00 21.89
C ALA A 401 19.52 -27.95 20.90
N GLU A 402 19.95 -29.11 20.38
CA GLU A 402 21.06 -29.18 19.40
C GLU A 402 20.70 -28.49 18.07
N ILE A 403 19.45 -28.64 17.63
CA ILE A 403 18.96 -27.98 16.40
C ILE A 403 18.93 -26.47 16.59
N LEU A 404 18.43 -25.99 17.74
CA LEU A 404 18.36 -24.58 18.07
C LEU A 404 19.76 -23.99 18.24
N ASP A 405 20.71 -24.67 18.87
CA ASP A 405 22.10 -24.18 18.96
C ASP A 405 22.74 -24.04 17.57
N ASN A 406 22.51 -25.01 16.69
CA ASN A 406 22.94 -24.93 15.29
C ASN A 406 22.27 -23.77 14.55
N LEU A 407 20.97 -23.53 14.75
CA LEU A 407 20.29 -22.39 14.15
C LEU A 407 20.77 -21.06 14.73
N ARG A 408 21.04 -20.98 16.04
CA ARG A 408 21.56 -19.78 16.71
C ARG A 408 22.80 -19.26 16.02
N SER A 409 23.75 -20.15 15.72
CA SER A 409 25.00 -19.79 15.04
C SER A 409 24.78 -19.22 13.63
N LYS A 410 23.72 -19.66 12.93
CA LYS A 410 23.35 -19.14 11.59
C LYS A 410 22.62 -17.80 11.62
N TYR A 411 21.77 -17.58 12.61
CA TYR A 411 21.00 -16.33 12.74
C TYR A 411 21.79 -15.21 13.43
N CYS A 412 22.77 -15.56 14.26
CA CYS A 412 23.62 -14.64 14.99
C CYS A 412 25.07 -14.67 14.50
N LEU A 413 25.29 -14.84 13.19
CA LEU A 413 26.62 -14.93 12.56
C LEU A 413 27.57 -13.84 13.07
N GLY A 414 28.73 -14.25 13.59
CA GLY A 414 29.80 -13.37 14.03
C GLY A 414 29.75 -13.02 15.51
N GLN A 415 30.46 -13.84 16.30
CA GLN A 415 31.38 -13.29 17.31
C GLN A 415 32.78 -13.30 16.71
#